data_AF-A0A4S4BDU0-F1
#
_entry.id   AF-A0A4S4BDU0-F1
#
_cell.length_a   1.000
_cell.length_b   1.000
_cell.length_c   1.000
_cell.angle_alpha   90.00
_cell.angle_beta   90.00
_cell.angle_gamma   90.00
#
_symmetry.space_group_name_H-M   'P 1'
#
loop_
_entity.id
_entity.type
_entity.pdbx_description
1 polymer ?
#
loop_
_entity_poly.entity_id
_entity_poly.type
_entity_poly.pdbx_seq_one_letter_code
_entity_poly.pdbx_strand_id
1 'polypeptide(L)' 'MTSDKTLLKAAIDKATYASGGTNFYDAVMDAAFIAKDSGGANPIVLALTDGEDNSSSNSADSVIDYVKKN' A
#
# COMPACT_ATOMS: atom_id res chain seq x y z
N MET A 1 -5.35 11.62 -3.22
CA MET A 1 -4.47 11.84 -2.05
C MET A 1 -4.89 13.10 -1.32
N THR A 2 -4.71 13.19 0.01
CA THR A 2 -5.08 14.38 0.82
C THR A 2 -3.86 14.90 1.59
N SER A 3 -3.81 16.21 1.83
CA SER A 3 -2.83 16.87 2.71
C SER A 3 -3.41 17.21 4.09
N ASP A 4 -4.68 16.89 4.34
CA ASP A 4 -5.33 17.14 5.62
C ASP A 4 -4.83 16.17 6.70
N LYS A 5 -4.00 16.70 7.60
CA LYS A 5 -3.41 15.94 8.70
C LYS A 5 -4.45 15.46 9.72
N THR A 6 -5.55 16.19 9.91
CA THR A 6 -6.60 15.81 10.86
C THR A 6 -7.35 14.59 10.34
N LEU A 7 -7.68 14.61 9.04
CA LEU A 7 -8.29 13.47 8.37
C LEU A 7 -7.39 12.22 8.43
N LEU A 8 -6.09 12.37 8.19
CA LEU A 8 -5.13 11.27 8.26
C LEU A 8 -4.99 10.69 9.67
N LYS A 9 -4.86 11.55 10.69
CA LYS A 9 -4.80 11.10 12.10
C LYS A 9 -6.05 10.32 12.49
N ALA A 10 -7.23 10.85 12.15
CA ALA A 10 -8.49 10.18 12.43
C ALA A 10 -8.63 8.82 11.72
N ALA A 11 -8.02 8.65 10.54
CA ALA A 11 -7.97 7.36 9.85
C ALA A 11 -7.03 6.37 10.55
N ILE A 12 -5.85 6.82 10.97
CA ILE A 12 -4.89 6.00 11.72
C ILE A 12 -5.45 5.57 13.08
N ASP A 13 -6.08 6.47 13.83
CA ASP A 13 -6.67 6.17 15.14
C ASP A 13 -7.82 5.15 15.05
N LYS A 14 -8.44 5.02 13.87
CA LYS A 14 -9.49 4.03 13.59
C LYS A 14 -8.93 2.69 13.09
N ALA A 15 -7.65 2.61 12.75
CA ALA A 15 -7.05 1.37 12.31
C ALA A 15 -7.05 0.37 13.47
N THR A 16 -7.74 -0.75 13.28
CA THR A 16 -7.79 -1.85 14.25
C THR A 16 -6.92 -3.01 13.76
N TYR A 17 -6.48 -3.86 14.68
CA TYR A 17 -5.92 -5.15 14.29
C TYR A 17 -6.95 -5.94 13.48
N ALA A 18 -6.60 -6.28 12.24
CA ALA A 18 -7.35 -7.20 11.42
C ALA A 18 -6.79 -8.61 11.66
N SER A 19 -7.62 -9.52 12.18
CA SER A 19 -7.24 -10.93 12.30
C SER A 19 -7.21 -11.60 10.93
N GLY A 20 -6.24 -12.48 10.68
CA GLY A 20 -6.08 -13.18 9.41
C GLY A 20 -4.61 -13.33 9.05
N GLY A 21 -4.30 -13.24 7.75
CA GLY A 21 -2.93 -13.16 7.24
C GLY A 21 -2.56 -11.75 6.79
N THR A 22 -1.31 -11.60 6.36
CA THR A 22 -0.77 -10.37 5.79
C THR A 22 -0.74 -10.52 4.27
N ASN A 23 -1.47 -9.64 3.56
CA ASN A 23 -1.51 -9.58 2.09
C ASN A 23 -0.65 -8.40 1.59
N PHE A 24 0.63 -8.43 1.92
CA PHE A 24 1.55 -7.33 1.68
C PHE A 24 1.68 -7.00 0.19
N TYR A 25 1.87 -7.99 -0.68
CA TYR A 25 2.07 -7.75 -2.11
C TYR A 25 0.81 -7.19 -2.78
N ASP A 26 -0.37 -7.66 -2.38
CA ASP A 26 -1.63 -7.11 -2.87
C ASP A 26 -1.80 -5.64 -2.43
N ALA A 27 -1.49 -5.33 -1.16
CA ALA A 27 -1.56 -3.97 -0.65
C ALA A 27 -0.59 -3.01 -1.35
N VAL A 28 0.62 -3.47 -1.70
CA VAL A 28 1.59 -2.67 -2.46
C VAL A 28 1.11 -2.43 -3.89
N MET A 29 0.48 -3.42 -4.54
CA MET A 29 -0.13 -3.27 -5.86
C MET A 29 -1.19 -2.15 -5.87
N ASP A 30 -2.11 -2.20 -4.90
CA ASP A 30 -3.17 -1.19 -4.74
C ASP A 30 -2.58 0.21 -4.46
N ALA A 31 -1.58 0.28 -3.58
CA ALA A 31 -0.91 1.54 -3.26
C ALA A 31 -0.19 2.14 -4.48
N ALA A 32 0.47 1.30 -5.29
CA ALA A 32 1.13 1.74 -6.52
C ALA A 32 0.11 2.29 -7.54
N PHE A 33 -1.03 1.63 -7.68
CA PHE A 33 -2.13 2.12 -8.52
C PHE A 33 -2.64 3.50 -8.06
N ILE A 34 -2.94 3.65 -6.76
CA ILE A 34 -3.41 4.93 -6.19
C ILE A 34 -2.36 6.02 -6.33
N ALA A 35 -1.08 5.70 -6.11
CA ALA A 35 0.01 6.66 -6.17
C ALA A 35 0.22 7.15 -7.62
N LYS A 36 0.14 6.26 -8.62
CA LYS A 36 0.13 6.63 -10.04
C LYS A 36 -1.06 7.53 -10.40
N ASP A 37 -2.26 7.15 -10.01
CA ASP A 37 -3.50 7.88 -10.34
C ASP A 37 -3.54 9.29 -9.70
N SER A 38 -2.75 9.51 -8.63
CA SER A 38 -2.61 10.82 -8.01
C SER A 38 -2.00 11.91 -8.89
N GLY A 39 -1.31 11.54 -9.98
CA GLY A 39 -0.65 12.47 -10.90
C GLY A 39 0.61 13.14 -10.36
N GLY A 40 1.13 12.70 -9.21
CA GLY A 40 2.40 13.19 -8.67
C GLY A 40 3.59 12.77 -9.55
N ALA A 41 4.57 13.67 -9.74
CA ALA A 41 5.74 13.40 -10.59
C ALA A 41 6.64 12.27 -10.06
N ASN A 42 6.66 12.05 -8.74
CA ASN A 42 7.43 11.01 -8.07
C ASN A 42 6.58 10.38 -6.96
N PRO A 43 5.67 9.45 -7.29
CA PRO A 43 4.86 8.78 -6.30
C PRO A 43 5.74 7.97 -5.34
N ILE A 44 5.47 8.07 -4.03
CA ILE A 44 6.17 7.31 -2.99
C ILE A 44 5.13 6.48 -2.24
N VAL A 45 5.40 5.18 -2.12
CA VAL A 45 4.65 4.25 -1.27
C VAL A 45 5.55 3.86 -0.10
N LEU A 46 5.12 4.14 1.12
CA LEU A 46 5.78 3.67 2.35
C LEU A 46 4.96 2.53 2.94
N ALA A 47 5.55 1.35 3.01
CA ALA A 47 4.91 0.18 3.60
C ALA A 47 5.52 -0.13 4.97
N LEU A 48 4.64 -0.39 5.96
CA LEU A 48 5.00 -0.78 7.31
C LEU A 48 4.48 -2.20 7.55
N THR A 49 5.39 -3.14 7.73
CA THR A 49 5.08 -4.57 7.90
C THR A 49 6.12 -5.21 8.83
N ASP A 50 5.79 -6.35 9.44
CA ASP A 50 6.73 -7.20 10.18
C ASP A 50 7.61 -8.07 9.26
N GLY A 51 7.32 -8.07 7.95
CA GLY A 51 8.12 -8.71 6.91
C GLY A 51 7.60 -10.08 6.49
N GLU A 52 6.53 -10.60 7.10
CA GLU A 52 5.92 -11.86 6.69
C GLU A 52 4.69 -11.61 5.80
N ASP A 53 4.79 -11.99 4.53
CA ASP A 53 3.64 -12.09 3.63
C ASP A 53 3.19 -13.55 3.56
N ASN A 54 1.94 -13.83 3.96
CA ASN A 54 1.45 -15.20 4.07
C ASN A 54 0.05 -15.40 3.48
N SER A 55 -0.51 -14.38 2.84
CA SER A 55 -1.86 -14.45 2.28
C SER A 55 -2.08 -13.62 1.00
N SER A 56 -1.02 -13.08 0.39
CA SER A 56 -1.14 -12.39 -0.91
C SER A 56 -1.48 -13.34 -2.06
N SER A 57 -2.25 -12.83 -3.01
CA SER A 57 -2.46 -13.48 -4.31
C SER A 57 -1.37 -13.11 -5.33
N ASN A 58 -0.67 -11.98 -5.11
CA ASN A 58 0.47 -11.55 -5.90
C ASN A 58 1.82 -12.01 -5.31
N SER A 59 2.85 -12.07 -6.17
CA SER A 59 4.23 -12.28 -5.76
C SER A 59 5.03 -10.97 -5.77
N ALA A 60 6.18 -10.96 -5.08
CA ALA A 60 7.12 -9.84 -5.13
C ALA A 60 7.49 -9.44 -6.57
N ASP A 61 7.79 -10.41 -7.43
CA ASP A 61 8.17 -10.16 -8.82
C ASP A 61 7.02 -9.52 -9.61
N SER A 62 5.78 -9.97 -9.39
CA SER A 62 4.59 -9.42 -10.05
C SER A 62 4.39 -7.94 -9.70
N VAL A 63 4.59 -7.60 -8.42
CA VAL A 63 4.50 -6.22 -7.93
C VAL A 63 5.62 -5.36 -8.52
N ILE A 64 6.86 -5.85 -8.51
CA ILE A 64 8.01 -5.13 -9.08
C ILE A 64 7.79 -4.86 -10.57
N ASP A 65 7.34 -5.85 -11.33
CA ASP A 65 7.05 -5.71 -12.75
C ASP A 65 5.90 -4.74 -13.02
N TYR A 66 4.86 -4.76 -12.18
CA TYR A 66 3.77 -3.80 -12.27
C TYR A 66 4.26 -2.37 -12.04
N VAL A 67 5.01 -2.14 -10.95
CA VAL A 67 5.52 -0.80 -10.58
C VAL A 67 6.50 -0.26 -11.62
N LYS A 68 7.35 -1.12 -12.22
CA LYS A 68 8.28 -0.69 -13.28
C LYS A 68 7.59 -0.27 -14.58
N LYS A 69 6.43 -0.86 -14.88
CA LYS A 69 5.66 -0.56 -16.10
C LYS A 69 4.80 0.70 -15.96
N ASN A 70 4.56 1.16 -14.73
CA ASN A 70 3.51 2.11 -14.42
C ASN A 70 4.02 3.39 -13.78
#